data_AF-A0A839P7N4-F1
#
_entry.id   AF-A0A839P7N4-F1
#
_cell.length_a   1.000
_cell.length_b   1.000
_cell.length_c   1.000
_cell.angle_alpha   90.00
_cell.angle_beta   90.00
_cell.angle_gamma   90.00
#
_symmetry.space_group_name_H-M   'P 1'
#
loop_
_entity.id
_entity.type
_entity.pdbx_description
1 polymer ?
#
loop_
_entity_poly.entity_id
_entity_poly.type
_entity_poly.pdbx_seq_one_letter_code
_entity_poly.pdbx_strand_id
1 'polypeptide(L)'
;MGQRATISQAAQALDLSGRAASARESAARHLPSKAEAAQFADPQAYADGFDFSPFTTADMAFIYKIARDTADFWRHVANMPRCNEPSEWAGIPRPTTLGRFADFECERLGFLSDRCVQELSRRKPADDDERDHILCTQILHEIECSGRIDRRDAPTLLIEALKAWG
;
A
#
# COMPACT_ATOMS: atom_id res chain seq x y z
N MET A 1 -36.15 39.15 18.96
CA MET A 1 -35.73 39.21 17.54
C MET A 1 -34.28 38.75 17.48
N GLY A 2 -34.04 37.50 17.06
CA GLY A 2 -32.70 36.92 16.98
C GLY A 2 -32.07 37.16 15.62
N GLN A 3 -30.90 37.80 15.59
CA GLN A 3 -30.07 37.89 14.39
C GLN A 3 -29.38 36.53 14.17
N ARG A 4 -29.81 35.80 13.14
CA ARG A 4 -29.04 34.69 12.58
C ARG A 4 -27.88 35.27 11.79
N ALA A 5 -26.66 34.98 12.22
CA ALA A 5 -25.47 35.21 11.43
C ALA A 5 -25.53 34.33 10.16
N THR A 6 -25.70 34.96 9.02
CA THR A 6 -25.58 34.33 7.70
C THR A 6 -24.09 34.10 7.44
N ILE A 7 -23.59 32.91 7.73
CA ILE A 7 -22.28 32.46 7.24
C ILE A 7 -22.45 32.25 5.73
N SER A 8 -22.08 33.26 4.93
CA SER A 8 -21.97 33.09 3.49
C SER A 8 -20.73 32.25 3.20
N GLN A 9 -20.92 30.93 3.14
CA GLN A 9 -20.06 30.01 2.41
C GLN A 9 -20.15 30.33 0.91
N ALA A 10 -19.62 31.47 0.50
CA ALA A 10 -19.30 31.71 -0.89
C ALA A 10 -18.01 30.94 -1.18
N ALA A 11 -18.19 29.74 -1.74
CA ALA A 11 -17.14 28.95 -2.34
C ALA A 11 -16.34 29.81 -3.33
N GLN A 12 -15.20 30.35 -2.88
CA GLN A 12 -14.17 30.83 -3.78
C GLN A 12 -13.60 29.59 -4.48
N ALA A 13 -14.10 29.34 -5.69
CA ALA A 13 -13.44 28.46 -6.63
C ALA A 13 -12.06 29.08 -6.93
N LEU A 14 -11.06 28.71 -6.14
CA LEU A 14 -9.66 29.02 -6.43
C LEU A 14 -9.37 28.53 -7.85
N ASP A 15 -8.92 29.46 -8.70
CA ASP A 15 -8.33 29.14 -10.01
C ASP A 15 -7.33 27.97 -9.85
N LEU A 16 -7.20 27.12 -10.86
CA LEU A 16 -6.30 25.96 -10.85
C LEU A 16 -4.88 26.36 -10.45
N SER A 17 -4.44 27.56 -10.86
CA SER A 17 -3.17 28.15 -10.44
C SER A 17 -3.09 28.41 -8.93
N GLY A 18 -4.15 28.98 -8.33
CA GLY A 18 -4.26 29.22 -6.90
C GLY A 18 -4.27 27.91 -6.09
N ARG A 19 -5.01 26.90 -6.57
CA ARG A 19 -5.00 25.56 -5.95
C ARG A 19 -3.62 24.90 -6.03
N ALA A 20 -2.95 25.01 -7.16
CA ALA A 20 -1.59 24.51 -7.33
C ALA A 20 -0.59 25.24 -6.42
N ALA A 21 -0.72 26.56 -6.24
CA ALA A 21 0.11 27.34 -5.34
C ALA A 21 -0.10 26.95 -3.87
N SER A 22 -1.36 26.84 -3.42
CA SER A 22 -1.68 26.39 -2.06
C SER A 22 -1.22 24.95 -1.80
N ALA A 23 -1.33 24.06 -2.80
CA ALA A 23 -0.81 22.69 -2.70
C ALA A 23 0.72 22.69 -2.55
N ARG A 24 1.45 23.49 -3.34
CA ARG A 24 2.92 23.64 -3.22
C ARG A 24 3.34 24.21 -1.87
N GLU A 25 2.64 25.23 -1.37
CA GLU A 25 2.94 25.87 -0.08
C GLU A 25 2.63 24.95 1.10
N SER A 26 1.55 24.17 1.02
CA SER A 26 1.27 23.11 2.01
C SER A 26 2.33 22.03 1.97
N ALA A 27 2.75 21.61 0.78
CA ALA A 27 3.69 20.53 0.60
C ALA A 27 5.14 20.95 0.98
N ALA A 28 5.51 22.22 0.81
CA ALA A 28 6.77 22.81 1.26
C ALA A 28 6.91 22.79 2.80
N ARG A 29 5.79 22.95 3.54
CA ARG A 29 5.76 22.84 5.02
C ARG A 29 6.04 21.42 5.52
N HIS A 30 5.89 20.42 4.65
CA HIS A 30 6.18 19.02 4.93
C HIS A 30 7.43 18.54 4.18
N LEU A 31 8.37 19.44 3.88
CA LEU A 31 9.69 19.03 3.44
C LEU A 31 10.43 18.38 4.62
N PRO A 32 11.16 17.28 4.37
CA PRO A 32 11.76 16.48 5.43
C PRO A 32 12.87 17.24 6.14
N SER A 33 12.84 17.24 7.48
CA SER A 33 13.97 17.71 8.26
C SER A 33 15.14 16.71 8.16
N LYS A 34 16.39 17.17 8.33
CA LYS A 34 17.58 16.29 8.31
C LYS A 34 17.53 15.14 9.33
N ALA A 35 16.63 15.16 10.31
CA ALA A 35 16.51 14.18 11.39
C ALA A 35 15.49 13.05 11.16
N GLU A 36 14.60 13.15 10.16
CA GLU A 36 13.47 12.19 10.01
C GLU A 36 13.83 10.88 9.28
N ALA A 37 15.05 10.73 8.77
CA ALA A 37 15.41 9.62 7.88
C ALA A 37 15.44 8.23 8.54
N ALA A 38 15.58 8.14 9.87
CA ALA A 38 15.79 6.86 10.55
C ALA A 38 14.51 6.04 10.76
N GLN A 39 13.34 6.67 10.89
CA GLN A 39 12.10 5.97 11.26
C GLN A 39 11.43 5.21 10.10
N PHE A 40 11.84 5.46 8.86
CA PHE A 40 11.31 4.85 7.63
C PHE A 40 12.38 4.05 6.87
N ALA A 41 13.46 3.66 7.55
CA ALA A 41 14.67 3.15 6.88
C ALA A 41 14.55 1.69 6.42
N ASP A 42 13.72 0.88 7.08
CA ASP A 42 13.61 -0.56 6.79
C ASP A 42 12.16 -1.05 6.90
N PRO A 43 11.36 -0.94 5.82
CA PRO A 43 9.99 -1.47 5.79
C PRO A 43 9.94 -3.01 5.90
N GLN A 44 11.00 -3.71 5.51
CA GLN A 44 11.05 -5.18 5.55
C GLN A 44 11.15 -5.70 6.99
N ALA A 45 11.94 -5.05 7.85
CA ALA A 45 12.06 -5.44 9.26
C ALA A 45 10.72 -5.51 10.02
N TYR A 46 9.74 -4.67 9.64
CA TYR A 46 8.39 -4.71 10.21
C TYR A 46 7.60 -5.94 9.78
N ALA A 47 7.75 -6.37 8.52
CA ALA A 47 7.11 -7.59 8.02
C ALA A 47 7.77 -8.84 8.60
N ASP A 48 9.11 -8.82 8.76
CA ASP A 48 9.86 -9.94 9.32
C ASP A 48 9.59 -10.17 10.82
N GLY A 49 9.24 -9.11 11.56
CA GLY A 49 8.83 -9.20 12.96
C GLY A 49 7.39 -9.69 13.19
N PHE A 50 6.59 -9.85 12.13
CA PHE A 50 5.19 -10.30 12.26
C PHE A 50 5.11 -11.83 12.35
N ASP A 51 4.60 -12.34 13.47
CA ASP A 51 4.38 -13.77 13.66
C ASP A 51 3.02 -14.20 13.12
N PHE A 52 3.02 -14.99 12.04
CA PHE A 52 1.82 -15.54 11.42
C PHE A 52 1.34 -16.85 12.06
N SER A 53 2.14 -17.47 12.93
CA SER A 53 1.84 -18.79 13.52
C SER A 53 0.49 -18.90 14.26
N PRO A 54 -0.03 -17.88 14.96
CA PRO A 54 -1.30 -18.02 15.68
C PRO A 54 -2.54 -17.86 14.80
N PHE A 55 -2.39 -17.42 13.55
CA PHE A 55 -3.51 -17.11 12.65
C PHE A 55 -3.92 -18.34 11.85
N THR A 56 -5.22 -18.50 11.59
CA THR A 56 -5.73 -19.54 10.68
C THR A 56 -5.45 -19.20 9.22
N THR A 57 -5.66 -20.15 8.30
CA THR A 57 -5.56 -19.89 6.85
C THR A 57 -6.56 -18.82 6.39
N ALA A 58 -7.78 -18.82 6.94
CA ALA A 58 -8.79 -17.80 6.69
C ALA A 58 -8.37 -16.41 7.20
N ASP A 59 -7.82 -16.33 8.42
CA ASP A 59 -7.31 -15.06 8.98
C ASP A 59 -6.19 -14.49 8.10
N MET A 60 -5.28 -15.35 7.64
CA MET A 60 -4.18 -14.95 6.78
C MET A 60 -4.66 -14.47 5.40
N ALA A 61 -5.64 -15.15 4.79
CA ALA A 61 -6.26 -14.70 3.54
C ALA A 61 -6.92 -13.31 3.72
N PHE A 62 -7.55 -13.07 4.87
CA PHE A 62 -8.12 -11.77 5.21
C PHE A 62 -7.04 -10.69 5.45
N ILE A 63 -5.98 -11.01 6.18
CA ILE A 63 -4.82 -10.12 6.40
C ILE A 63 -4.19 -9.73 5.07
N TYR A 64 -3.97 -10.71 4.18
CA TYR A 64 -3.45 -10.47 2.84
C TYR A 64 -4.31 -9.44 2.09
N LYS A 65 -5.63 -9.67 2.05
CA LYS A 65 -6.58 -8.78 1.39
C LYS A 65 -6.51 -7.35 1.95
N ILE A 66 -6.50 -7.21 3.28
CA ILE A 66 -6.40 -5.88 3.91
C ILE A 66 -5.07 -5.21 3.57
N ALA A 67 -3.96 -5.94 3.68
CA ALA A 67 -2.62 -5.40 3.42
C ALA A 67 -2.51 -4.89 1.98
N ARG A 68 -2.98 -5.69 1.02
CA ARG A 68 -3.07 -5.36 -0.40
C ARG A 68 -3.95 -4.13 -0.67
N ASP A 69 -5.20 -4.14 -0.21
CA ASP A 69 -6.15 -3.04 -0.44
C ASP A 69 -5.61 -1.73 0.18
N THR A 70 -4.92 -1.83 1.32
CA THR A 70 -4.30 -0.67 2.00
C THR A 70 -3.02 -0.20 1.29
N ALA A 71 -2.21 -1.11 0.76
CA ALA A 71 -1.03 -0.76 -0.03
C ALA A 71 -1.43 0.00 -1.31
N ASP A 72 -2.50 -0.43 -1.98
CA ASP A 72 -3.05 0.26 -3.14
C ASP A 72 -3.51 1.69 -2.80
N PHE A 73 -4.16 1.86 -1.65
CA PHE A 73 -4.53 3.18 -1.17
C PHE A 73 -3.29 4.08 -0.97
N TRP A 74 -2.25 3.58 -0.31
CA TRP A 74 -1.02 4.34 -0.11
C TRP A 74 -0.29 4.66 -1.41
N ARG A 75 -0.29 3.74 -2.37
CA ARG A 75 0.25 3.96 -3.71
C ARG A 75 -0.43 5.14 -4.42
N HIS A 76 -1.73 5.36 -4.22
CA HIS A 76 -2.39 6.55 -4.74
C HIS A 76 -1.90 7.84 -4.06
N VAL A 77 -1.67 7.81 -2.74
CA VAL A 77 -1.15 8.95 -1.97
C VAL A 77 0.29 9.28 -2.35
N ALA A 78 1.15 8.28 -2.51
CA ALA A 78 2.53 8.43 -2.98
C ALA A 78 2.64 9.12 -4.34
N ASN A 79 1.64 8.90 -5.21
CA ASN A 79 1.55 9.51 -6.53
C ASN A 79 0.95 10.93 -6.55
N MET A 80 0.53 11.48 -5.40
CA MET A 80 0.03 12.86 -5.29
C MET A 80 1.18 13.91 -5.40
N PRO A 81 0.91 15.19 -5.75
CA PRO A 81 1.90 16.04 -6.39
C PRO A 81 3.16 16.25 -5.55
N ARG A 82 4.29 15.87 -6.15
CA ARG A 82 5.64 16.02 -5.65
C ARG A 82 6.01 17.50 -5.52
N CYS A 83 6.74 17.86 -4.47
CA CYS A 83 7.24 19.23 -4.28
C CYS A 83 8.38 19.52 -5.26
N ASN A 84 8.37 20.70 -5.86
CA ASN A 84 9.56 21.27 -6.49
C ASN A 84 10.29 22.08 -5.41
N GLU A 85 11.58 21.80 -5.20
CA GLU A 85 12.40 22.65 -4.33
C GLU A 85 12.62 24.03 -4.95
N PRO A 86 12.65 25.12 -4.16
CA PRO A 86 12.92 26.47 -4.66
C PRO A 86 14.40 26.74 -5.02
N SER A 87 15.32 25.77 -4.87
CA SER A 87 16.77 25.95 -5.03
C SER A 87 17.31 25.31 -6.32
N GLU A 88 18.64 25.35 -6.55
CA GLU A 88 19.42 25.02 -7.77
C GLU A 88 19.05 23.73 -8.54
N TRP A 89 18.18 22.88 -7.99
CA TRP A 89 17.58 21.69 -8.60
C TRP A 89 16.14 21.91 -9.12
N ALA A 90 15.79 23.15 -9.45
CA ALA A 90 14.47 23.56 -9.93
C ALA A 90 14.01 22.67 -11.11
N GLY A 91 13.11 21.72 -10.83
CA GLY A 91 12.54 20.82 -11.83
C GLY A 91 12.58 19.34 -11.49
N ILE A 92 13.36 18.90 -10.48
CA ILE A 92 13.30 17.51 -10.00
C ILE A 92 12.25 17.40 -8.90
N PRO A 93 11.13 16.70 -9.12
CA PRO A 93 10.10 16.58 -8.10
C PRO A 93 10.59 15.67 -6.97
N ARG A 94 10.54 16.16 -5.73
CA ARG A 94 10.90 15.38 -4.52
C ARG A 94 9.64 14.93 -3.77
N PRO A 95 9.63 13.71 -3.22
CA PRO A 95 8.55 13.29 -2.32
C PRO A 95 8.59 14.15 -1.05
N THR A 96 7.41 14.62 -0.63
CA THR A 96 7.20 15.25 0.69
C THR A 96 7.40 14.23 1.81
N THR A 97 7.44 14.66 3.07
CA THR A 97 7.41 13.74 4.23
C THR A 97 6.19 12.82 4.16
N LEU A 98 5.02 13.33 3.76
CA LEU A 98 3.83 12.49 3.53
C LEU A 98 4.03 11.50 2.37
N GLY A 99 4.66 11.91 1.27
CA GLY A 99 4.99 11.03 0.15
C GLY A 99 5.94 9.91 0.57
N ARG A 100 7.00 10.24 1.33
CA ARG A 100 7.94 9.24 1.87
C ARG A 100 7.27 8.28 2.85
N PHE A 101 6.36 8.77 3.68
CA PHE A 101 5.57 7.92 4.57
C PHE A 101 4.64 6.98 3.78
N ALA A 102 3.98 7.50 2.75
CA ALA A 102 3.12 6.68 1.89
C ALA A 102 3.91 5.62 1.11
N ASP A 103 5.09 5.96 0.58
CA ASP A 103 6.01 5.01 -0.05
C ASP A 103 6.42 3.91 0.95
N PHE A 104 6.84 4.30 2.15
CA PHE A 104 7.21 3.37 3.21
C PHE A 104 6.06 2.43 3.60
N GLU A 105 4.85 2.94 3.81
CA GLU A 105 3.69 2.11 4.15
C GLU A 105 3.30 1.17 2.99
N CYS A 106 3.40 1.64 1.75
CA CYS A 106 3.18 0.81 0.57
C CYS A 106 4.18 -0.36 0.52
N GLU A 107 5.47 -0.09 0.71
CA GLU A 107 6.52 -1.13 0.75
C GLU A 107 6.33 -2.08 1.93
N ARG A 108 6.08 -1.55 3.13
CA ARG A 108 5.87 -2.33 4.35
C ARG A 108 4.71 -3.33 4.20
N LEU A 109 3.60 -2.89 3.61
CA LEU A 109 2.43 -3.74 3.35
C LEU A 109 2.65 -4.73 2.21
N GLY A 110 3.49 -4.37 1.23
CA GLY A 110 3.98 -5.30 0.20
C GLY A 110 4.76 -6.45 0.84
N PHE A 111 5.77 -6.15 1.65
CA PHE A 111 6.54 -7.18 2.36
C PHE A 111 5.68 -8.03 3.31
N LEU A 112 4.69 -7.43 3.99
CA LEU A 112 3.76 -8.18 4.83
C LEU A 112 2.93 -9.18 4.00
N SER A 113 2.45 -8.75 2.82
CA SER A 113 1.73 -9.61 1.88
C SER A 113 2.61 -10.77 1.39
N ASP A 114 3.86 -10.49 1.00
CA ASP A 114 4.82 -11.51 0.58
C ASP A 114 5.07 -12.55 1.69
N ARG A 115 5.29 -12.10 2.92
CA ARG A 115 5.51 -12.99 4.08
C ARG A 115 4.27 -13.82 4.40
N CYS A 116 3.07 -13.23 4.28
CA CYS A 116 1.80 -13.94 4.43
C CYS A 116 1.67 -15.09 3.41
N VAL A 117 1.95 -14.83 2.13
CA VAL A 117 1.88 -15.83 1.06
C VAL A 117 2.94 -16.91 1.25
N GLN A 118 4.17 -16.55 1.62
CA GLN A 118 5.23 -17.51 1.95
C GLN A 118 4.81 -18.45 3.08
N GLU A 119 4.17 -17.92 4.12
CA GLU A 119 3.68 -18.75 5.23
C GLU A 119 2.52 -19.65 4.80
N LEU A 120 1.55 -19.14 4.04
CA LEU A 120 0.46 -19.95 3.48
C LEU A 120 1.00 -21.10 2.61
N SER A 121 2.04 -20.85 1.81
CA SER A 121 2.67 -21.88 0.95
C SER A 121 3.31 -23.03 1.72
N ARG A 122 3.65 -22.82 3.00
CA ARG A 122 4.26 -23.85 3.86
C ARG A 122 3.22 -24.67 4.61
N ARG A 123 1.97 -24.20 4.67
CA ARG A 123 0.90 -24.87 5.41
C ARG A 123 0.30 -25.99 4.58
N LYS A 124 0.05 -27.11 5.25
CA LYS A 124 -0.72 -28.20 4.68
C LYS A 124 -2.20 -27.94 5.01
N PRO A 125 -3.10 -27.82 4.02
CA PRO A 125 -4.52 -27.62 4.30
C PRO A 125 -5.09 -28.85 5.00
N ALA A 126 -5.91 -28.62 6.03
CA ALA A 126 -6.61 -29.67 6.76
C ALA A 126 -7.87 -30.12 6.01
N ASP A 127 -8.52 -29.20 5.30
CA ASP A 127 -9.74 -29.42 4.54
C ASP A 127 -9.75 -28.61 3.23
N ASP A 128 -10.84 -28.77 2.47
CA ASP A 128 -11.02 -28.13 1.18
C ASP A 128 -11.18 -26.60 1.29
N ASP A 129 -11.78 -26.09 2.37
CA ASP A 129 -11.95 -24.66 2.59
C ASP A 129 -10.59 -23.97 2.84
N GLU A 130 -9.72 -24.59 3.65
CA GLU A 130 -8.35 -24.11 3.86
C GLU A 130 -7.52 -24.16 2.58
N ARG A 131 -7.66 -25.25 1.80
CA ARG A 131 -7.01 -25.38 0.50
C ARG A 131 -7.41 -24.24 -0.42
N ASP A 132 -8.70 -23.92 -0.44
CA ASP A 132 -9.25 -22.87 -1.30
C ASP A 132 -8.75 -21.48 -0.89
N HIS A 133 -8.67 -21.19 0.42
CA HIS A 133 -8.05 -19.96 0.91
C HIS A 133 -6.59 -19.83 0.45
N ILE A 134 -5.79 -20.88 0.63
CA ILE A 134 -4.37 -20.89 0.23
C ILE A 134 -4.24 -20.64 -1.28
N LEU A 135 -4.97 -21.40 -2.10
CA LEU A 135 -4.89 -21.30 -3.57
C LEU A 135 -5.38 -19.93 -4.06
N CYS A 136 -6.52 -19.43 -3.54
CA CYS A 136 -7.04 -18.12 -3.92
C CYS A 136 -6.03 -17.00 -3.60
N THR A 137 -5.45 -17.00 -2.40
CA THR A 137 -4.48 -15.98 -2.00
C THR A 137 -3.22 -16.04 -2.85
N GLN A 138 -2.68 -17.24 -3.12
CA GLN A 138 -1.49 -17.40 -3.96
C GLN A 138 -1.74 -16.98 -5.41
N ILE A 139 -2.89 -17.32 -5.99
CA ILE A 139 -3.26 -16.93 -7.36
C ILE A 139 -3.38 -15.41 -7.47
N LEU A 140 -4.09 -14.77 -6.53
CA LEU A 140 -4.24 -13.32 -6.52
C LEU A 140 -2.89 -12.62 -6.42
N HIS A 141 -2.03 -13.10 -5.51
CA HIS A 141 -0.68 -12.58 -5.35
C HIS A 141 0.16 -12.70 -6.62
N GLU A 142 0.10 -13.86 -7.29
CA GLU A 142 0.86 -14.09 -8.51
C GLU A 142 0.38 -13.18 -9.67
N ILE A 143 -0.93 -12.99 -9.80
CA ILE A 143 -1.49 -12.04 -10.79
C ILE A 143 -1.02 -10.61 -10.49
N GLU A 144 -0.98 -10.21 -9.22
CA GLU A 144 -0.60 -8.85 -8.81
C GLU A 144 0.89 -8.57 -9.01
N CYS A 145 1.76 -9.53 -8.68
CA CYS A 145 3.20 -9.36 -8.81
C CYS A 145 3.70 -9.57 -10.25
N SER A 146 3.13 -10.51 -10.98
CA SER A 146 3.66 -10.96 -12.28
C SER A 146 2.74 -10.71 -13.47
N GLY A 147 1.46 -10.36 -13.24
CA GLY A 147 0.45 -10.21 -14.28
C GLY A 147 -0.03 -11.54 -14.90
N ARG A 148 0.44 -12.69 -14.41
CA ARG A 148 0.15 -14.03 -14.95
C ARG A 148 0.48 -15.12 -13.93
N ILE A 149 -0.23 -16.25 -13.98
CA ILE A 149 0.03 -17.45 -13.18
C ILE A 149 0.98 -18.36 -13.96
N ASP A 150 2.27 -18.03 -14.03
CA ASP A 150 3.22 -18.80 -14.86
C ASP A 150 4.68 -18.70 -14.37
N ARG A 151 4.90 -18.91 -13.06
CA ARG A 151 6.23 -18.83 -12.46
C ARG A 151 6.98 -20.16 -12.44
N ARG A 152 8.31 -20.06 -12.56
CA ARG A 152 9.27 -21.12 -12.18
C ARG A 152 9.15 -21.53 -10.71
N ASP A 153 8.68 -20.63 -9.86
CA ASP A 153 8.68 -20.78 -8.40
C ASP A 153 7.36 -21.37 -7.86
N ALA A 154 6.30 -21.35 -8.68
CA ALA A 154 5.01 -21.99 -8.37
C ALA A 154 4.40 -22.65 -9.64
N PRO A 155 5.14 -23.56 -10.32
CA PRO A 155 4.77 -24.07 -11.64
C PRO A 155 3.52 -24.96 -11.61
N THR A 156 3.12 -25.43 -10.42
CA THR A 156 1.96 -26.30 -10.22
C THR A 156 0.72 -25.56 -9.78
N LEU A 157 0.79 -24.26 -9.46
CA LEU A 157 -0.33 -23.53 -8.85
C LEU A 157 -1.61 -23.58 -9.68
N LEU A 158 -1.50 -23.37 -11.00
CA LEU A 158 -2.64 -23.48 -11.91
C LEU A 158 -3.19 -24.92 -11.99
N ILE A 159 -2.31 -25.92 -11.95
CA ILE A 159 -2.69 -27.34 -11.97
C ILE A 159 -3.40 -27.71 -10.66
N GLU A 160 -2.92 -27.22 -9.53
CA GLU A 160 -3.52 -27.44 -8.21
C GLU A 160 -4.90 -26.80 -8.12
N ALA A 161 -5.07 -25.59 -8.64
CA ALA A 161 -6.37 -24.94 -8.77
C ALA A 161 -7.33 -25.73 -9.67
N LEU A 162 -6.86 -26.22 -10.81
CA LEU A 162 -7.67 -27.06 -11.70
C LEU A 162 -8.07 -28.39 -11.07
N LYS A 163 -7.23 -28.98 -10.21
CA LYS A 163 -7.59 -30.20 -9.46
C LYS A 163 -8.60 -29.92 -8.34
N ALA A 164 -8.54 -28.73 -7.74
CA ALA A 164 -9.43 -28.35 -6.65
C ALA A 164 -10.82 -27.93 -7.13
N TRP A 165 -10.92 -27.25 -8.28
CA TRP A 165 -12.17 -26.60 -8.74
C TRP A 165 -12.66 -27.03 -10.12
N GLY A 166 -11.93 -27.91 -10.82
CA GLY A 166 -12.22 -28.36 -12.18
C GLY A 166 -13.03 -29.66 -12.29
#